data_AF-A0AAW2C589-F1
#
_entry.id   AF-A0AAW2C589-F1
#
_cell.length_a   1.000
_cell.length_b   1.000
_cell.length_c   1.000
_cell.angle_alpha   90.00
_cell.angle_beta   90.00
_cell.angle_gamma   90.00
#
_symmetry.space_group_name_H-M   'P 1'
#
loop_
_entity.id
_entity.type
_entity.pdbx_description
1 polymer ?
#
loop_
_entity_poly.entity_id
_entity_poly.type
_entity_poly.pdbx_seq_one_letter_code
_entity_poly.pdbx_strand_id
1 'polypeptide(L)'
;MAVKESITDLSLVSRCKRRKKDDRDEESESETLHEYEFINKKLPDAMLLEILYRLPCRYAVQYKSVSKHWLSLISDPYFIRGFIHHRHQLFGDDCYYSSQSQSCSFTHVLQYPTKSDNPYEDDIRVLSSDNSSLFKSDRKGLDFLNFLPVVRLKYPTHIEASFDDLLLVCSQIPTNRMEQKSGFYKEYYICNPLTKEWLKLPRLPTNNNAAIVMVGFVCLPNSCDKEQGCINNAHYRFRVVRIRCPHTESSATQTQLQVQIYSSETNEWSNSVLSSPRGLNLNPFLSMSCRSGVIACNGMLHWVWVEGEGENQTIKGFVVFDPFHSSEQCHYIDPPIDLSPQHSVISFGSFQKRLRIFQKSRHSLDEAGSYTIWELKDYSNSGTWCMKHKVHFKDIVLEELFGDTFKKPGRLKLLFPFVIFLAFHPNDSEIVFLRYAPPYGRVNYILSCNMRTRVLKLVDNDKYIRRIPATSVFLLVQQLWPTPVPPLPLNALPISNSKLDCIGLRIYNSWASSTLQHDDLLIC
;
A
#
# COMPACT_ATOMS: atom_id res chain seq x y z
N MET A 1 29.46 -47.84 -27.51
CA MET A 1 28.92 -48.79 -28.50
C MET A 1 27.44 -48.56 -28.61
N ALA A 2 26.97 -48.36 -29.84
CA ALA A 2 25.63 -47.97 -30.21
C ALA A 2 24.77 -49.18 -30.57
N VAL A 3 23.46 -49.11 -30.30
CA VAL A 3 22.30 -49.77 -30.96
C VAL A 3 21.10 -48.92 -30.50
N LYS A 4 20.47 -47.98 -31.23
CA LYS A 4 19.78 -47.90 -32.54
C LYS A 4 18.53 -48.80 -32.67
N GLU A 5 17.46 -48.18 -33.20
CA GLU A 5 16.12 -48.68 -33.59
C GLU A 5 14.98 -48.41 -32.58
N SER A 6 13.80 -47.92 -32.95
CA SER A 6 13.26 -47.40 -34.22
C SER A 6 11.93 -46.64 -33.96
N ILE A 7 11.62 -45.70 -34.85
CA ILE A 7 10.45 -44.81 -34.93
C ILE A 7 9.25 -45.51 -35.59
N THR A 8 8.01 -45.12 -35.24
CA THR A 8 6.76 -44.90 -36.06
C THR A 8 5.52 -45.24 -35.19
N ASP A 9 4.53 -44.40 -34.88
CA ASP A 9 3.67 -43.40 -35.55
C ASP A 9 2.28 -43.94 -35.96
N LEU A 10 1.24 -43.12 -35.73
CA LEU A 10 -0.12 -43.08 -36.30
C LEU A 10 -1.28 -44.03 -35.83
N SER A 11 -2.20 -43.41 -35.07
CA SER A 11 -3.61 -43.11 -35.45
C SER A 11 -4.74 -44.17 -35.48
N LEU A 12 -5.94 -43.65 -35.15
CA LEU A 12 -7.32 -44.02 -35.59
C LEU A 12 -8.26 -44.80 -34.63
N VAL A 13 -9.23 -44.03 -34.11
CA VAL A 13 -10.70 -44.26 -34.14
C VAL A 13 -11.23 -45.65 -33.81
N SER A 14 -12.04 -45.75 -32.75
CA SER A 14 -13.06 -46.82 -32.65
C SER A 14 -14.48 -46.25 -32.47
N ARG A 15 -15.37 -46.83 -33.28
CA ARG A 15 -16.72 -46.38 -33.65
C ARG A 15 -17.76 -46.62 -32.55
N CYS A 16 -18.74 -45.72 -32.49
CA CYS A 16 -20.06 -45.92 -31.87
C CYS A 16 -20.69 -47.27 -32.27
N LYS A 17 -21.08 -48.07 -31.28
CA LYS A 17 -22.06 -49.15 -31.44
C LYS A 17 -23.33 -48.79 -30.67
N ARG A 18 -24.41 -48.51 -31.43
CA ARG A 18 -25.79 -48.50 -30.93
C ARG A 18 -26.12 -49.86 -30.30
N ARG A 19 -26.64 -49.88 -29.07
CA ARG A 19 -27.35 -51.03 -28.51
C ARG A 19 -28.78 -50.61 -28.13
N LYS A 20 -29.69 -51.55 -28.42
CA LYS A 20 -31.15 -51.46 -28.34
C LYS A 20 -31.63 -51.16 -26.92
N LYS A 21 -32.72 -50.38 -26.87
CA LYS A 21 -33.61 -50.12 -25.74
C LYS A 21 -34.31 -51.43 -25.35
N ASP A 22 -34.30 -51.76 -24.07
CA ASP A 22 -35.09 -52.85 -23.46
C ASP A 22 -35.85 -52.22 -22.29
N ASP A 23 -37.18 -52.36 -22.29
CA ASP A 23 -38.11 -51.65 -21.43
C ASP A 23 -38.10 -52.23 -20.01
N ARG A 24 -37.38 -51.58 -19.07
CA ARG A 24 -37.46 -51.91 -17.63
C ARG A 24 -36.99 -50.80 -16.67
N ASP A 25 -37.21 -49.52 -17.00
CA ASP A 25 -36.62 -48.38 -16.26
C ASP A 25 -37.62 -47.43 -15.56
N GLU A 26 -38.92 -47.75 -15.43
CA GLU A 26 -39.89 -46.80 -14.84
C GLU A 26 -39.79 -46.63 -13.31
N GLU A 27 -39.30 -47.63 -12.56
CA GLU A 27 -39.12 -47.48 -11.10
C GLU A 27 -37.81 -46.76 -10.73
N SER A 28 -36.73 -46.95 -11.52
CA SER A 28 -35.44 -46.30 -11.28
C SER A 28 -35.41 -44.82 -11.65
N GLU A 29 -36.25 -44.38 -12.59
CA GLU A 29 -36.34 -42.96 -12.96
C GLU A 29 -36.99 -42.12 -11.86
N SER A 30 -37.90 -42.68 -11.05
CA SER A 30 -38.57 -41.92 -9.97
C SER A 30 -37.66 -41.68 -8.76
N GLU A 31 -36.83 -42.67 -8.37
CA GLU A 31 -35.85 -42.52 -7.30
C GLU A 31 -34.68 -41.61 -7.73
N THR A 32 -34.20 -41.76 -8.97
CA THR A 32 -33.17 -40.86 -9.49
C THR A 32 -33.70 -39.43 -9.66
N LEU A 33 -34.93 -39.21 -10.08
CA LEU A 33 -35.53 -37.86 -10.13
C LEU A 33 -35.62 -37.22 -8.73
N HIS A 34 -36.02 -37.96 -7.70
CA HIS A 34 -36.02 -37.45 -6.32
C HIS A 34 -34.61 -37.19 -5.76
N GLU A 35 -33.63 -38.02 -6.14
CA GLU A 35 -32.23 -37.86 -5.75
C GLU A 35 -31.56 -36.68 -6.48
N TYR A 36 -31.87 -36.47 -7.77
CA TYR A 36 -31.47 -35.29 -8.55
C TYR A 36 -32.17 -34.01 -8.10
N GLU A 37 -33.41 -34.09 -7.61
CA GLU A 37 -34.17 -32.96 -7.06
C GLU A 37 -33.66 -32.56 -5.65
N PHE A 38 -33.16 -33.53 -4.86
CA PHE A 38 -32.48 -33.26 -3.58
C PHE A 38 -31.10 -32.63 -3.77
N ILE A 39 -30.33 -33.06 -4.78
CA ILE A 39 -29.02 -32.49 -5.13
C ILE A 39 -29.15 -31.06 -5.73
N ASN A 40 -30.30 -30.72 -6.31
CA ASN A 40 -30.59 -29.39 -6.86
C ASN A 40 -31.16 -28.37 -5.86
N LYS A 41 -31.28 -28.71 -4.57
CA LYS A 41 -31.64 -27.75 -3.53
C LYS A 41 -30.49 -26.75 -3.33
N LYS A 42 -30.55 -25.64 -4.04
CA LYS A 42 -29.71 -24.47 -3.76
C LYS A 42 -29.91 -24.08 -2.31
N LEU A 43 -28.81 -24.01 -1.55
CA LEU A 43 -28.81 -23.49 -0.19
C LEU A 43 -29.45 -22.09 -0.19
N PRO A 44 -30.44 -21.80 0.69
CA PRO A 44 -31.06 -20.49 0.74
C PRO A 44 -30.04 -19.39 1.04
N ASP A 45 -30.21 -18.21 0.43
CA ASP A 45 -29.32 -17.05 0.62
C ASP A 45 -29.08 -16.73 2.10
N ALA A 46 -30.10 -16.80 2.94
CA ALA A 46 -29.97 -16.55 4.38
C ALA A 46 -28.96 -17.49 5.07
N MET A 47 -28.95 -18.78 4.73
CA MET A 47 -27.97 -19.71 5.28
C MET A 47 -26.58 -19.47 4.70
N LEU A 48 -26.52 -19.11 3.42
CA LEU A 48 -25.27 -18.75 2.76
C LEU A 48 -24.62 -17.52 3.41
N LEU A 49 -25.41 -16.48 3.72
CA LEU A 49 -24.97 -15.29 4.45
C LEU A 49 -24.35 -15.65 5.81
N GLU A 50 -25.03 -16.45 6.63
CA GLU A 50 -24.55 -16.88 7.94
C GLU A 50 -23.22 -17.64 7.88
N ILE A 51 -23.06 -18.52 6.88
CA ILE A 51 -21.80 -19.22 6.64
C ILE A 51 -20.70 -18.21 6.27
N LEU A 52 -20.99 -17.33 5.31
CA LEU A 52 -20.04 -16.36 4.80
C LEU A 52 -19.61 -15.31 5.84
N TYR A 53 -20.49 -14.89 6.75
CA TYR A 53 -20.19 -13.94 7.83
C TYR A 53 -19.23 -14.49 8.89
N ARG A 54 -19.16 -15.82 9.03
CA ARG A 54 -18.25 -16.49 9.97
C ARG A 54 -16.85 -16.73 9.39
N LEU A 55 -16.67 -16.55 8.08
CA LEU A 55 -15.39 -16.78 7.42
C LEU A 55 -14.43 -15.59 7.62
N PRO A 56 -13.11 -15.83 7.68
CA PRO A 56 -12.14 -14.75 7.55
C PRO A 56 -12.33 -14.01 6.22
N CYS A 57 -12.22 -12.68 6.24
CA CYS A 57 -12.48 -11.78 5.12
C CYS A 57 -11.85 -12.25 3.79
N ARG A 58 -10.56 -12.64 3.83
CA ARG A 58 -9.85 -13.22 2.68
C ARG A 58 -10.63 -14.34 1.99
N TYR A 59 -11.18 -15.29 2.75
CA TYR A 59 -11.88 -16.43 2.18
C TYR A 59 -13.25 -16.04 1.64
N ALA A 60 -13.97 -15.18 2.38
CA ALA A 60 -15.23 -14.61 1.90
C ALA A 60 -15.06 -13.93 0.52
N VAL A 61 -14.00 -13.13 0.35
CA VAL A 61 -13.67 -12.51 -0.95
C VAL A 61 -13.34 -13.55 -2.03
N GLN A 62 -12.58 -14.60 -1.69
CA GLN A 62 -12.21 -15.66 -2.64
C GLN A 62 -13.42 -16.44 -3.16
N TYR A 63 -14.47 -16.59 -2.36
CA TYR A 63 -15.68 -17.31 -2.75
C TYR A 63 -16.55 -16.58 -3.76
N LYS A 64 -16.24 -15.32 -4.10
CA LYS A 64 -16.79 -14.66 -5.30
C LYS A 64 -16.55 -15.47 -6.57
N SER A 65 -15.51 -16.31 -6.61
CA SER A 65 -15.18 -17.16 -7.78
C SER A 65 -16.02 -18.44 -7.90
N VAL A 66 -16.80 -18.81 -6.88
CA VAL A 66 -17.54 -20.09 -6.84
C VAL A 66 -18.69 -20.12 -7.84
N SER A 67 -19.48 -19.04 -7.93
CA SER A 67 -20.59 -18.94 -8.88
C SER A 67 -21.01 -17.48 -9.09
N LYS A 68 -21.75 -17.20 -10.16
CA LYS A 68 -22.33 -15.87 -10.41
C LYS A 68 -23.25 -15.41 -9.26
N HIS A 69 -23.96 -16.35 -8.64
CA HIS A 69 -24.83 -16.06 -7.50
C HIS A 69 -24.02 -15.62 -6.27
N TRP A 70 -22.94 -16.35 -5.93
CA TRP A 70 -22.06 -15.97 -4.83
C TRP A 70 -21.33 -14.64 -5.10
N LEU A 71 -20.87 -14.42 -6.34
CA LEU A 71 -20.30 -13.13 -6.74
C LEU A 71 -21.28 -11.98 -6.49
N SER A 72 -22.53 -12.14 -6.92
CA SER A 72 -23.59 -11.14 -6.74
C SER A 72 -23.88 -10.90 -5.26
N LEU A 73 -24.05 -11.97 -4.49
CA LEU A 73 -24.35 -11.90 -3.06
C LEU A 73 -23.22 -11.22 -2.28
N ILE A 74 -21.96 -11.63 -2.49
CA ILE A 74 -20.81 -11.11 -1.72
C ILE A 74 -20.44 -9.68 -2.13
N SER A 75 -20.73 -9.27 -3.37
CA SER A 75 -20.47 -7.92 -3.85
C SER A 75 -21.58 -6.94 -3.47
N ASP A 76 -22.71 -7.43 -2.96
CA ASP A 76 -23.83 -6.61 -2.55
C ASP A 76 -23.47 -5.77 -1.29
N PRO A 77 -23.77 -4.46 -1.27
CA PRO A 77 -23.51 -3.62 -0.10
C PRO A 77 -24.16 -4.09 1.21
N TYR A 78 -25.33 -4.73 1.16
CA TYR A 78 -25.98 -5.32 2.33
C TYR A 78 -25.16 -6.50 2.88
N PHE A 79 -24.60 -7.35 2.01
CA PHE A 79 -23.69 -8.40 2.45
C PHE A 79 -22.51 -7.82 3.20
N ILE A 80 -21.84 -6.82 2.61
CA ILE A 80 -20.63 -6.22 3.15
C ILE A 80 -20.91 -5.57 4.51
N ARG A 81 -22.03 -4.85 4.63
CA ARG A 81 -22.50 -4.26 5.89
C ARG A 81 -22.77 -5.33 6.95
N GLY A 82 -23.50 -6.38 6.61
CA GLY A 82 -23.79 -7.49 7.52
C GLY A 82 -22.54 -8.24 7.95
N PHE A 83 -21.58 -8.45 7.04
CA PHE A 83 -20.29 -9.07 7.34
C PHE A 83 -19.51 -8.24 8.36
N ILE A 84 -19.39 -6.92 8.13
CA ILE A 84 -18.73 -5.99 9.05
C ILE A 84 -19.42 -5.99 10.41
N HIS A 85 -20.74 -5.88 10.43
CA HIS A 85 -21.53 -5.86 11.67
C HIS A 85 -21.38 -7.15 12.48
N HIS A 86 -21.49 -8.31 11.83
CA HIS A 86 -21.28 -9.60 12.47
C HIS A 86 -19.87 -9.72 13.07
N ARG A 87 -18.84 -9.20 12.38
CA ARG A 87 -17.49 -9.15 12.95
C ARG A 87 -17.41 -8.23 14.16
N HIS A 88 -17.99 -7.04 14.11
CA HIS A 88 -18.02 -6.15 15.29
C HIS A 88 -18.68 -6.83 16.49
N GLN A 89 -19.81 -7.52 16.31
CA GLN A 89 -20.48 -8.25 17.39
C GLN A 89 -19.61 -9.36 17.99
N LEU A 90 -18.87 -10.11 17.17
CA LEU A 90 -17.95 -11.15 17.65
C LEU A 90 -16.78 -10.58 18.45
N PHE A 91 -16.44 -9.30 18.25
CA PHE A 91 -15.27 -8.66 18.84
C PHE A 91 -15.61 -7.58 19.90
N GLY A 92 -16.89 -7.27 20.12
CA GLY A 92 -17.42 -6.39 21.17
C GLY A 92 -17.52 -4.90 20.80
N ASP A 93 -18.58 -4.23 21.28
CA ASP A 93 -18.95 -2.82 20.99
C ASP A 93 -18.03 -1.76 21.66
N ASP A 94 -17.02 -2.14 22.45
CA ASP A 94 -16.10 -1.18 23.07
C ASP A 94 -15.20 -0.45 22.05
N CYS A 95 -15.17 -0.89 20.79
CA CYS A 95 -14.19 -0.45 19.79
C CYS A 95 -14.54 0.84 19.04
N TYR A 96 -15.76 1.40 19.17
CA TYR A 96 -16.11 2.65 18.46
C TYR A 96 -15.84 3.92 19.29
N TYR A 97 -15.78 3.81 20.62
CA TYR A 97 -15.49 4.93 21.53
C TYR A 97 -14.27 4.72 22.44
N SER A 98 -13.74 3.50 22.57
CA SER A 98 -12.52 3.27 23.34
C SER A 98 -11.30 3.11 22.42
N SER A 99 -10.30 3.96 22.66
CA SER A 99 -9.02 4.01 21.96
C SER A 99 -8.10 2.82 22.27
N GLN A 100 -8.61 1.74 22.89
CA GLN A 100 -7.83 0.61 23.37
C GLN A 100 -8.66 -0.66 23.19
N SER A 101 -8.04 -1.70 22.62
CA SER A 101 -8.50 -3.10 22.59
C SER A 101 -9.19 -3.62 21.31
N GLN A 102 -8.50 -3.54 20.16
CA GLN A 102 -8.14 -4.72 19.33
C GLN A 102 -7.37 -4.24 18.10
N SER A 103 -6.11 -4.65 17.98
CA SER A 103 -5.24 -4.24 16.88
C SER A 103 -5.74 -4.85 15.58
N CYS A 104 -6.30 -4.05 14.67
CA CYS A 104 -6.44 -4.46 13.28
C CYS A 104 -5.07 -4.97 12.80
N SER A 105 -5.03 -6.19 12.29
CA SER A 105 -3.78 -6.72 11.75
C SER A 105 -3.30 -5.81 10.62
N PHE A 106 -2.00 -5.76 10.39
CA PHE A 106 -1.45 -5.00 9.28
C PHE A 106 -0.22 -5.68 8.73
N THR A 107 0.18 -5.27 7.55
CA THR A 107 1.37 -5.78 6.88
C THR A 107 2.34 -4.64 6.65
N HIS A 108 3.60 -4.83 7.04
CA HIS A 108 4.69 -3.95 6.67
C HIS A 108 5.18 -4.33 5.28
N VAL A 109 5.14 -3.38 4.36
CA VAL A 109 5.79 -3.51 3.06
C VAL A 109 6.98 -2.57 3.06
N LEU A 110 8.16 -3.14 2.89
CA LEU A 110 9.44 -2.45 2.91
C LEU A 110 10.04 -2.50 1.51
N GLN A 111 10.24 -1.35 0.90
CA GLN A 111 10.86 -1.22 -0.41
C GLN A 111 12.28 -0.69 -0.27
N TYR A 112 13.24 -1.23 -1.02
CA TYR A 112 14.64 -0.85 -0.91
C TYR A 112 15.23 -0.51 -2.28
N PRO A 113 15.95 0.61 -2.42
CA PRO A 113 16.72 0.86 -3.64
C PRO A 113 17.91 -0.09 -3.67
N THR A 114 17.95 -0.99 -4.64
CA THR A 114 19.12 -1.87 -4.85
C THR A 114 20.25 -1.09 -5.51
N LYS A 115 21.49 -1.47 -5.16
CA LYS A 115 22.71 -1.02 -5.84
C LYS A 115 23.12 -1.99 -6.96
N SER A 116 22.28 -2.97 -7.32
CA SER A 116 22.64 -3.90 -8.37
C SER A 116 22.83 -3.13 -9.67
N ASP A 117 23.88 -3.46 -10.42
CA ASP A 117 24.05 -3.05 -11.83
C ASP A 117 22.88 -3.53 -12.71
N ASN A 118 21.97 -4.31 -12.13
CA ASN A 118 20.71 -4.74 -12.68
C ASN A 118 19.54 -3.86 -12.14
N PRO A 119 19.02 -2.89 -12.93
CA PRO A 119 17.89 -2.02 -12.55
C PRO A 119 16.53 -2.76 -12.48
N TYR A 120 16.50 -4.07 -12.73
CA TYR A 120 15.30 -4.90 -12.67
C TYR A 120 15.10 -5.60 -11.32
N GLU A 121 15.96 -5.35 -10.34
CA GLU A 121 15.98 -6.04 -9.06
C GLU A 121 15.60 -5.07 -7.92
N ASP A 122 14.41 -4.46 -7.96
CA ASP A 122 13.87 -3.79 -6.78
C ASP A 122 13.45 -4.86 -5.76
N ASP A 123 14.20 -4.97 -4.66
CA ASP A 123 13.83 -5.86 -3.57
C ASP A 123 12.70 -5.20 -2.76
N ILE A 124 11.54 -5.86 -2.71
CA ILE A 124 10.46 -5.53 -1.78
C ILE A 124 10.36 -6.68 -0.77
N ARG A 125 10.20 -6.36 0.50
CA ARG A 125 9.97 -7.34 1.55
C ARG A 125 8.66 -7.09 2.25
N VAL A 126 7.90 -8.15 2.46
CA VAL A 126 6.56 -8.10 3.06
C VAL A 126 6.59 -8.84 4.40
N LEU A 127 6.47 -8.10 5.49
CA LEU A 127 6.41 -8.65 6.85
C LEU A 127 4.97 -8.58 7.36
N SER A 128 4.40 -9.75 7.63
CA SER A 128 3.08 -9.85 8.25
C SER A 128 3.19 -9.57 9.75
N SER A 129 2.29 -8.76 10.31
CA SER A 129 2.04 -8.83 11.77
C SER A 129 1.50 -10.23 12.11
N ASP A 130 1.74 -10.72 13.32
CA ASP A 130 1.42 -12.09 13.77
C ASP A 130 -0.03 -12.55 13.52
N ASN A 131 -0.94 -11.62 13.19
CA ASN A 131 -2.35 -11.89 12.88
C ASN A 131 -2.81 -11.43 11.48
N SER A 132 -1.92 -10.95 10.59
CA SER A 132 -2.34 -10.50 9.26
C SER A 132 -2.57 -11.68 8.32
N SER A 133 -3.80 -11.73 7.78
CA SER A 133 -4.23 -12.78 6.85
C SER A 133 -3.83 -12.50 5.40
N LEU A 134 -3.32 -11.29 5.12
CA LEU A 134 -2.98 -10.80 3.78
C LEU A 134 -1.82 -11.61 3.17
N PHE A 135 -0.77 -11.87 3.94
CA PHE A 135 0.41 -12.60 3.47
C PHE A 135 0.89 -13.60 4.52
N LYS A 136 0.65 -14.90 4.29
CA LYS A 136 1.02 -15.99 5.23
C LYS A 136 2.50 -16.41 5.16
N SER A 137 3.36 -15.66 4.46
CA SER A 137 4.79 -16.00 4.28
C SER A 137 5.60 -14.72 4.08
N ASP A 138 6.80 -14.66 4.65
CA ASP A 138 7.83 -13.67 4.31
C ASP A 138 8.14 -13.81 2.81
N ARG A 139 7.53 -12.94 1.99
CA ARG A 139 7.75 -12.94 0.54
C ARG A 139 8.80 -11.89 0.22
N LYS A 140 9.79 -12.33 -0.55
CA LYS A 140 10.75 -11.44 -1.19
C LYS A 140 10.25 -11.10 -2.60
N GLY A 141 10.50 -9.87 -3.00
CA GLY A 141 10.12 -9.32 -4.30
C GLY A 141 8.65 -8.95 -4.42
N LEU A 142 8.27 -8.67 -5.67
CA LEU A 142 6.95 -8.20 -6.08
C LEU A 142 5.93 -9.33 -6.30
N ASP A 143 6.19 -10.54 -5.78
CA ASP A 143 5.36 -11.72 -6.07
C ASP A 143 3.89 -11.56 -5.67
N PHE A 144 3.66 -10.79 -4.61
CA PHE A 144 2.31 -10.48 -4.16
C PHE A 144 1.56 -9.53 -5.10
N LEU A 145 2.27 -8.85 -6.00
CA LEU A 145 1.76 -8.00 -7.08
C LEU A 145 1.83 -8.66 -8.46
N ASN A 146 2.12 -9.97 -8.56
CA ASN A 146 2.15 -10.71 -9.84
C ASN A 146 0.81 -10.73 -10.59
N PHE A 147 -0.28 -10.19 -10.04
CA PHE A 147 -1.52 -9.99 -10.79
C PHE A 147 -1.48 -8.73 -11.68
N LEU A 148 -0.52 -7.83 -11.47
CA LEU A 148 -0.26 -6.67 -12.32
C LEU A 148 0.52 -7.08 -13.58
N PRO A 149 0.11 -6.65 -14.79
CA PRO A 149 0.81 -6.96 -16.03
C PRO A 149 2.29 -6.54 -16.02
N VAL A 150 2.59 -5.36 -15.49
CA VAL A 150 3.95 -4.79 -15.47
C VAL A 150 4.93 -5.60 -14.62
N VAL A 151 4.44 -6.21 -13.54
CA VAL A 151 5.25 -7.09 -12.67
C VAL A 151 5.52 -8.42 -13.37
N ARG A 152 4.51 -9.01 -14.04
CA ARG A 152 4.71 -10.24 -14.84
C ARG A 152 5.72 -10.05 -15.96
N LEU A 153 5.70 -8.87 -16.58
CA LEU A 153 6.64 -8.47 -17.63
C LEU A 153 8.02 -8.07 -17.07
N LYS A 154 8.21 -8.12 -15.74
CA LYS A 154 9.45 -7.77 -15.04
C LYS A 154 9.92 -6.35 -15.34
N TYR A 155 8.99 -5.42 -15.57
CA TYR A 155 9.35 -4.01 -15.66
C TYR A 155 9.70 -3.47 -14.27
N PRO A 156 10.65 -2.53 -14.16
CA PRO A 156 10.96 -1.87 -12.89
C PRO A 156 9.69 -1.27 -12.29
N THR A 157 9.37 -1.65 -11.06
CA THR A 157 8.07 -1.37 -10.44
C THR A 157 8.27 -1.02 -8.98
N HIS A 158 7.70 0.12 -8.58
CA HIS A 158 7.80 0.68 -7.24
C HIS A 158 6.42 1.05 -6.70
N ILE A 159 6.26 0.93 -5.39
CA ILE A 159 5.13 1.48 -4.65
C ILE A 159 5.45 2.95 -4.36
N GLU A 160 4.51 3.83 -4.72
CA GLU A 160 4.62 5.28 -4.55
C GLU A 160 3.87 5.77 -3.30
N ALA A 161 2.72 5.16 -3.00
CA ALA A 161 1.88 5.53 -1.86
C ALA A 161 0.91 4.41 -1.50
N SER A 162 0.30 4.51 -0.32
CA SER A 162 -0.76 3.61 0.15
C SER A 162 -1.93 4.39 0.75
N PHE A 163 -3.13 3.84 0.64
CA PHE A 163 -4.32 4.31 1.34
C PHE A 163 -5.06 3.09 1.89
N ASP A 164 -5.17 2.98 3.22
CA ASP A 164 -5.70 1.78 3.88
C ASP A 164 -5.00 0.49 3.40
N ASP A 165 -5.68 -0.36 2.62
CA ASP A 165 -5.16 -1.57 1.98
C ASP A 165 -4.95 -1.42 0.45
N LEU A 166 -5.14 -0.23 -0.11
CA LEU A 166 -4.83 0.11 -1.50
C LEU A 166 -3.37 0.54 -1.67
N LEU A 167 -2.79 0.19 -2.81
CA LEU A 167 -1.46 0.61 -3.23
C LEU A 167 -1.54 1.43 -4.52
N LEU A 168 -0.79 2.53 -4.57
CA LEU A 168 -0.42 3.19 -5.81
C LEU A 168 0.96 2.68 -6.24
N VAL A 169 0.98 2.00 -7.38
CA VAL A 169 2.15 1.36 -7.97
C VAL A 169 2.52 2.09 -9.26
N CYS A 170 3.80 2.34 -9.47
CA CYS A 170 4.33 2.97 -10.66
C CYS A 170 5.34 2.03 -11.31
N SER A 171 5.32 1.95 -12.64
CA SER A 171 6.26 1.15 -13.42
C SER A 171 6.89 1.98 -14.54
N GLN A 172 8.18 1.73 -14.80
CA GLN A 172 8.92 2.35 -15.90
C GLN A 172 8.88 1.45 -17.14
N ILE A 173 8.20 1.91 -18.18
CA ILE A 173 8.02 1.17 -19.43
C ILE A 173 8.94 1.75 -20.51
N PRO A 174 9.78 0.95 -21.19
CA PRO A 174 10.62 1.45 -22.26
C PRO A 174 9.79 1.94 -23.46
N THR A 175 10.22 3.01 -24.11
CA THR A 175 9.68 3.43 -25.41
C THR A 175 10.20 2.51 -26.51
N ASN A 176 9.38 2.22 -27.54
CA ASN A 176 9.66 1.20 -28.57
C ASN A 176 11.10 1.24 -29.13
N ARG A 177 11.69 0.06 -29.34
CA ARG A 177 13.06 -0.15 -29.87
C ARG A 177 13.30 0.38 -31.30
N MET A 178 12.28 0.85 -32.00
CA MET A 178 12.39 1.33 -33.39
C MET A 178 12.83 2.79 -33.49
N GLU A 179 12.67 3.58 -32.43
CA GLU A 179 13.16 4.96 -32.37
C GLU A 179 14.49 4.99 -31.62
N GLN A 180 15.53 5.57 -32.22
CA GLN A 180 16.90 5.65 -31.65
C GLN A 180 17.01 6.54 -30.39
N LYS A 181 15.92 6.76 -29.63
CA LYS A 181 15.93 7.44 -28.34
C LYS A 181 15.60 6.44 -27.23
N SER A 182 16.60 6.07 -26.44
CA SER A 182 16.41 5.30 -25.21
C SER A 182 15.63 6.13 -24.18
N GLY A 183 14.32 5.94 -24.13
CA GLY A 183 13.42 6.59 -23.18
C GLY A 183 12.60 5.59 -22.39
N PHE A 184 12.03 6.05 -21.29
CA PHE A 184 10.99 5.34 -20.56
C PHE A 184 9.82 6.28 -20.26
N TYR A 185 8.64 5.71 -20.04
CA TYR A 185 7.49 6.42 -19.52
C TYR A 185 6.96 5.73 -18.27
N LYS A 186 6.34 6.52 -17.39
CA LYS A 186 5.76 6.02 -16.14
C LYS A 186 4.30 5.64 -16.38
N GLU A 187 3.92 4.44 -15.97
CA GLU A 187 2.53 4.01 -15.85
C GLU A 187 2.16 3.84 -14.37
N TYR A 188 0.98 4.33 -13.98
CA TYR A 188 0.47 4.22 -12.62
C TYR A 188 -0.70 3.26 -12.55
N TYR A 189 -0.73 2.46 -11.48
CA TYR A 189 -1.74 1.46 -11.18
C TYR A 189 -2.20 1.66 -9.74
N ILE A 190 -3.51 1.62 -9.51
CA ILE A 190 -4.07 1.48 -8.17
C ILE A 190 -4.51 0.03 -8.03
N CYS A 191 -4.12 -0.64 -6.95
CA CYS A 191 -4.51 -2.02 -6.74
C CYS A 191 -4.80 -2.35 -5.28
N ASN A 192 -5.63 -3.38 -5.10
CA ASN A 192 -5.81 -4.03 -3.81
C ASN A 192 -5.15 -5.42 -3.87
N PRO A 193 -4.04 -5.67 -3.14
CA PRO A 193 -3.36 -6.95 -3.16
C PRO A 193 -4.19 -8.14 -2.66
N LEU A 194 -5.19 -7.90 -1.81
CA LEU A 194 -6.07 -8.94 -1.27
C LEU A 194 -7.09 -9.40 -2.31
N THR A 195 -7.76 -8.45 -2.98
CA THR A 195 -8.77 -8.76 -4.01
C THR A 195 -8.12 -9.08 -5.36
N LYS A 196 -6.86 -8.68 -5.56
CA LYS A 196 -6.13 -8.71 -6.84
C LYS A 196 -6.79 -7.86 -7.94
N GLU A 197 -7.70 -6.98 -7.57
CA GLU A 197 -8.27 -5.98 -8.47
C GLU A 197 -7.27 -4.85 -8.66
N TRP A 198 -7.29 -4.25 -9.85
CA TRP A 198 -6.43 -3.14 -10.18
C TRP A 198 -7.05 -2.25 -11.25
N LEU A 199 -6.64 -0.99 -11.24
CA LEU A 199 -7.00 0.04 -12.18
C LEU A 199 -5.73 0.69 -12.72
N LYS A 200 -5.59 0.74 -14.03
CA LYS A 200 -4.53 1.50 -14.70
C LYS A 200 -4.98 2.94 -14.92
N LEU A 201 -4.15 3.91 -14.53
CA LEU A 201 -4.42 5.32 -14.79
C LEU A 201 -4.08 5.69 -16.24
N PRO A 202 -4.78 6.67 -16.83
CA PRO A 202 -4.45 7.20 -18.14
C PRO A 202 -3.00 7.62 -18.23
N ARG A 203 -2.42 7.47 -19.43
CA ARG A 203 -1.06 7.93 -19.69
C ARG A 203 -0.99 9.45 -19.59
N LEU A 204 0.11 9.94 -19.05
CA LEU A 204 0.39 11.37 -18.98
C LEU A 204 0.67 11.91 -20.39
N PRO A 205 0.18 13.10 -20.75
CA PRO A 205 0.57 13.78 -21.97
C PRO A 205 2.10 13.98 -21.98
N THR A 206 2.76 13.48 -23.03
CA THR A 206 4.21 13.42 -23.21
C THR A 206 4.87 14.79 -23.13
N ASN A 207 5.65 15.02 -22.07
CA ASN A 207 6.94 15.71 -22.07
C ASN A 207 7.54 15.66 -20.64
N ASN A 208 8.79 15.22 -20.53
CA ASN A 208 9.62 15.15 -19.32
C ASN A 208 9.31 14.02 -18.31
N ASN A 209 9.44 12.76 -18.75
CA ASN A 209 9.40 11.56 -17.88
C ASN A 209 10.67 11.33 -17.04
N ALA A 210 11.76 12.05 -17.31
CA ALA A 210 13.03 11.93 -16.60
C ALA A 210 13.13 12.80 -15.33
N ALA A 211 12.15 13.68 -15.07
CA ALA A 211 12.17 14.53 -13.90
C ALA A 211 11.90 13.72 -12.61
N ILE A 212 12.67 14.01 -11.56
CA ILE A 212 12.39 13.52 -10.20
C ILE A 212 11.01 14.06 -9.81
N VAL A 213 10.14 13.18 -9.32
CA VAL A 213 8.79 13.55 -8.87
C VAL A 213 8.56 12.97 -7.50
N MET A 214 7.80 13.70 -6.68
CA MET A 214 7.15 13.10 -5.52
C MET A 214 5.68 12.86 -5.84
N VAL A 215 5.15 11.79 -5.29
CA VAL A 215 3.79 11.34 -5.59
C VAL A 215 3.00 11.28 -4.30
N GLY A 216 1.81 11.86 -4.32
CA GLY A 216 0.81 11.74 -3.27
C GLY A 216 -0.43 11.00 -3.80
N PHE A 217 -1.05 10.21 -2.95
CA PHE A 217 -2.28 9.48 -3.24
C PHE A 217 -3.27 9.71 -2.11
N VAL A 218 -4.49 10.15 -2.43
CA VAL A 218 -5.51 10.40 -1.43
C VAL A 218 -6.89 9.99 -1.94
N CYS A 219 -7.65 9.35 -1.07
CA CYS A 219 -9.03 8.93 -1.32
C CYS A 219 -9.97 9.65 -0.35
N LEU A 220 -11.15 10.01 -0.85
CA LEU A 220 -12.26 10.57 -0.08
C LEU A 220 -13.55 9.80 -0.42
N PRO A 221 -14.37 9.41 0.57
CA PRO A 221 -15.66 8.80 0.31
C PRO A 221 -16.63 9.84 -0.31
N ASN A 222 -17.44 9.41 -1.29
CA ASN A 222 -18.40 10.25 -2.01
C ASN A 222 -19.62 10.65 -1.18
N SER A 223 -20.08 9.77 -0.29
CA SER A 223 -21.11 10.07 0.70
C SER A 223 -20.88 9.22 1.95
N CYS A 224 -20.87 9.87 3.11
CA CYS A 224 -21.05 9.18 4.37
C CYS A 224 -22.55 9.13 4.63
N ASP A 225 -23.18 7.96 4.53
CA ASP A 225 -24.52 7.77 5.09
C ASP A 225 -24.39 7.91 6.62
N LYS A 226 -24.58 9.14 7.13
CA LYS A 226 -24.43 9.46 8.55
C LYS A 226 -25.40 8.67 9.44
N GLU A 227 -26.46 8.10 8.86
CA GLU A 227 -27.49 7.34 9.57
C GLU A 227 -27.15 5.86 9.81
N GLN A 228 -26.15 5.27 9.13
CA GLN A 228 -25.90 3.82 9.20
C GLN A 228 -24.50 3.38 9.68
N GLY A 229 -23.69 4.28 10.25
CA GLY A 229 -22.52 3.94 11.09
C GLY A 229 -21.34 3.18 10.46
N CYS A 230 -21.46 2.67 9.22
CA CYS A 230 -20.42 1.87 8.56
C CYS A 230 -19.82 2.59 7.35
N ILE A 231 -18.53 2.91 7.41
CA ILE A 231 -17.78 3.73 6.43
C ILE A 231 -17.21 2.89 5.26
N ASN A 232 -17.14 1.57 5.39
CA ASN A 232 -16.17 0.76 4.64
C ASN A 232 -16.65 0.20 3.28
N ASN A 233 -17.77 0.69 2.74
CA ASN A 233 -18.20 0.37 1.37
C ASN A 233 -18.67 1.61 0.60
N ALA A 234 -18.12 2.78 0.94
CA ALA A 234 -18.39 4.00 0.18
C ALA A 234 -17.68 3.94 -1.18
N HIS A 235 -18.33 4.45 -2.22
CA HIS A 235 -17.60 4.80 -3.45
C HIS A 235 -16.60 5.91 -3.10
N TYR A 236 -15.33 5.71 -3.44
CA TYR A 236 -14.29 6.70 -3.22
C TYR A 236 -14.05 7.49 -4.50
N ARG A 237 -13.96 8.82 -4.36
CA ARG A 237 -13.20 9.64 -5.28
C ARG A 237 -11.76 9.72 -4.80
N PHE A 238 -10.83 9.77 -5.73
CA PHE A 238 -9.42 9.81 -5.40
C PHE A 238 -8.66 10.80 -6.29
N ARG A 239 -7.49 11.19 -5.80
CA ARG A 239 -6.53 12.03 -6.50
C ARG A 239 -5.15 11.40 -6.43
N VAL A 240 -4.44 11.44 -7.56
CA VAL A 240 -2.99 11.18 -7.60
C VAL A 240 -2.30 12.47 -7.99
N VAL A 241 -1.43 12.96 -7.13
CA VAL A 241 -0.73 14.22 -7.30
C VAL A 241 0.74 13.96 -7.54
N ARG A 242 1.26 14.42 -8.68
CA ARG A 242 2.68 14.39 -9.01
C ARG A 242 3.24 15.80 -8.84
N ILE A 243 4.14 15.97 -7.88
CA ILE A 243 4.88 17.22 -7.68
C ILE A 243 6.16 17.10 -8.49
N ARG A 244 6.40 18.02 -9.43
CA ARG A 244 7.60 17.99 -10.28
C ARG A 244 8.78 18.66 -9.61
N CYS A 245 9.95 18.05 -9.73
CA CYS A 245 11.21 18.72 -9.41
C CYS A 245 11.36 19.96 -10.31
N PRO A 246 11.64 21.12 -9.73
CA PRO A 246 12.02 22.29 -10.49
C PRO A 246 13.22 22.02 -11.39
N HIS A 247 13.26 22.67 -12.55
CA HIS A 247 14.31 22.45 -13.54
C HIS A 247 15.48 23.43 -13.46
N THR A 248 15.50 24.34 -12.48
CA THR A 248 16.46 25.45 -12.43
C THR A 248 17.60 25.21 -11.45
N GLU A 249 18.82 25.25 -11.98
CA GLU A 249 20.11 25.37 -11.26
C GLU A 249 20.32 26.75 -10.60
N SER A 250 19.28 27.60 -10.58
CA SER A 250 19.36 28.98 -10.11
C SER A 250 18.93 29.08 -8.64
N SER A 251 19.72 29.78 -7.83
CA SER A 251 19.54 30.07 -6.40
C SER A 251 18.33 30.94 -6.04
N ALA A 252 17.34 31.09 -6.94
CA ALA A 252 16.16 31.90 -6.69
C ALA A 252 15.13 31.13 -5.83
N THR A 253 14.49 31.84 -4.89
CA THR A 253 13.38 31.31 -4.09
C THR A 253 12.23 30.91 -4.99
N GLN A 254 11.98 29.61 -5.11
CA GLN A 254 10.91 29.12 -5.94
C GLN A 254 9.58 29.12 -5.19
N THR A 255 8.78 30.14 -5.45
CA THR A 255 7.49 30.35 -4.79
C THR A 255 6.34 29.58 -5.43
N GLN A 256 6.62 28.88 -6.54
CA GLN A 256 5.64 28.13 -7.33
C GLN A 256 6.10 26.70 -7.62
N LEU A 257 5.20 25.73 -7.44
CA LEU A 257 5.41 24.32 -7.79
C LEU A 257 4.45 23.87 -8.88
N GLN A 258 5.01 23.25 -9.93
CA GLN A 258 4.20 22.57 -10.91
C GLN A 258 3.72 21.23 -10.37
N VAL A 259 2.40 21.03 -10.38
CA VAL A 259 1.77 19.78 -9.99
C VAL A 259 0.92 19.24 -11.13
N GLN A 260 0.83 17.91 -11.18
CA GLN A 260 -0.12 17.22 -12.05
C GLN A 260 -1.06 16.41 -11.21
N ILE A 261 -2.35 16.56 -11.46
CA ILE A 261 -3.38 15.98 -10.63
C ILE A 261 -4.24 15.10 -11.52
N TYR A 262 -4.24 13.80 -11.23
CA TYR A 262 -5.25 12.90 -11.78
C TYR A 262 -6.50 12.96 -10.91
N SER A 263 -7.66 13.10 -11.55
CA SER A 263 -8.96 13.05 -10.90
C SER A 263 -9.73 11.80 -11.32
N SER A 264 -10.17 11.01 -10.35
CA SER A 264 -11.03 9.85 -10.61
C SER A 264 -12.41 10.21 -11.15
N GLU A 265 -12.88 11.43 -10.86
CA GLU A 265 -14.20 11.91 -11.28
C GLU A 265 -14.20 12.31 -12.76
N THR A 266 -13.12 12.95 -13.22
CA THR A 266 -12.96 13.36 -14.63
C THR A 266 -12.23 12.32 -15.46
N ASN A 267 -11.54 11.37 -14.81
CA ASN A 267 -10.64 10.41 -15.44
C ASN A 267 -9.52 11.08 -16.29
N GLU A 268 -9.09 12.27 -15.89
CA GLU A 268 -8.12 13.07 -16.63
C GLU A 268 -7.01 13.58 -15.73
N TRP A 269 -5.85 13.83 -16.36
CA TRP A 269 -4.76 14.56 -15.75
C TRP A 269 -4.91 16.05 -16.05
N SER A 270 -4.88 16.88 -15.00
CA SER A 270 -4.74 18.33 -15.13
C SER A 270 -3.36 18.77 -14.66
N ASN A 271 -2.86 19.87 -15.23
CA ASN A 271 -1.68 20.57 -14.70
C ASN A 271 -2.17 21.77 -13.89
N SER A 272 -1.56 22.02 -12.74
CA SER A 272 -1.79 23.22 -11.93
C SER A 272 -0.47 23.72 -11.36
N VAL A 273 -0.46 24.97 -10.89
CA VAL A 273 0.71 25.61 -10.28
C VAL A 273 0.35 26.02 -8.87
N LEU A 274 0.97 25.38 -7.88
CA LEU A 274 0.76 25.72 -6.48
C LEU A 274 1.61 26.92 -6.11
N SER A 275 0.97 27.95 -5.58
CA SER A 275 1.66 29.16 -5.12
C SER A 275 1.79 29.17 -3.59
N SER A 276 2.92 29.68 -3.10
CA SER A 276 3.09 29.96 -1.68
C SER A 276 2.37 31.26 -1.29
N PRO A 277 1.43 31.25 -0.32
CA PRO A 277 0.83 32.47 0.22
C PRO A 277 1.86 33.31 1.01
N ARG A 278 2.96 32.69 1.48
CA ARG A 278 4.00 33.36 2.27
C ARG A 278 5.25 33.72 1.43
N GLY A 279 5.21 33.52 0.10
CA GLY A 279 6.37 33.74 -0.77
C GLY A 279 7.57 32.82 -0.46
N LEU A 280 7.31 31.67 0.17
CA LEU A 280 8.35 30.76 0.64
C LEU A 280 8.85 29.87 -0.50
N ASN A 281 10.12 29.44 -0.40
CA ASN A 281 10.68 28.44 -1.30
C ASN A 281 9.97 27.10 -1.09
N LEU A 282 9.12 26.71 -2.02
CA LEU A 282 8.34 25.50 -1.93
C LEU A 282 9.12 24.23 -2.27
N ASN A 283 10.38 24.32 -2.74
CA ASN A 283 11.13 23.19 -3.28
C ASN A 283 11.20 22.00 -2.31
N PRO A 284 10.43 20.93 -2.56
CA PRO A 284 10.34 19.82 -1.63
C PRO A 284 11.37 18.73 -1.93
N PHE A 285 12.31 18.99 -2.86
CA PHE A 285 13.32 18.03 -3.30
C PHE A 285 14.64 18.09 -2.53
N LEU A 286 14.71 18.93 -1.49
CA LEU A 286 15.83 18.95 -0.55
C LEU A 286 15.91 17.61 0.21
N SER A 287 17.14 17.15 0.51
CA SER A 287 17.44 15.81 1.05
C SER A 287 16.53 15.38 2.22
N MET A 288 16.25 16.26 3.19
CA MET A 288 15.33 15.94 4.29
C MET A 288 13.86 15.81 3.86
N SER A 289 13.38 16.71 3.00
CA SER A 289 12.00 16.68 2.49
C SER A 289 11.75 15.44 1.63
N CYS A 290 12.67 15.12 0.71
CA CYS A 290 12.64 13.89 -0.09
C CYS A 290 12.55 12.60 0.77
N ARG A 291 13.26 12.57 1.90
CA ARG A 291 13.24 11.42 2.83
C ARG A 291 11.97 11.30 3.64
N SER A 292 11.19 12.38 3.74
CA SER A 292 9.90 12.42 4.43
C SER A 292 8.72 12.16 3.48
N GLY A 293 8.89 12.52 2.20
CA GLY A 293 7.91 12.29 1.14
C GLY A 293 6.61 13.06 1.34
N VAL A 294 5.55 12.58 0.68
CA VAL A 294 4.22 13.19 0.72
C VAL A 294 3.29 12.30 1.55
N ILE A 295 2.73 12.85 2.61
CA ILE A 295 1.87 12.16 3.57
C ILE A 295 0.41 12.54 3.33
N ALA A 296 -0.44 11.54 3.06
CA ALA A 296 -1.88 11.73 3.01
C ALA A 296 -2.49 11.67 4.42
N CYS A 297 -3.28 12.67 4.78
CA CYS A 297 -3.97 12.76 6.06
C CYS A 297 -5.23 13.62 5.91
N ASN A 298 -6.38 13.14 6.42
CA ASN A 298 -7.66 13.88 6.38
C ASN A 298 -8.06 14.41 4.99
N GLY A 299 -7.82 13.64 3.92
CA GLY A 299 -8.18 14.07 2.56
C GLY A 299 -7.19 15.06 1.92
N MET A 300 -6.14 15.46 2.64
CA MET A 300 -5.14 16.40 2.17
C MET A 300 -3.74 15.78 2.14
N LEU A 301 -2.85 16.38 1.34
CA LEU A 301 -1.45 15.99 1.19
C LEU A 301 -0.56 16.94 1.98
N HIS A 302 0.46 16.38 2.61
CA HIS A 302 1.37 17.10 3.49
C HIS A 302 2.81 16.76 3.16
N TRP A 303 3.70 17.75 3.14
CA TRP A 303 5.13 17.51 3.03
C TRP A 303 5.93 18.51 3.84
N VAL A 304 7.17 18.11 4.17
CA VAL A 304 8.05 18.92 5.01
C VAL A 304 8.67 20.03 4.18
N TRP A 305 8.59 21.26 4.68
CA TRP A 305 9.32 22.39 4.14
C TRP A 305 10.61 22.62 4.93
N VAL A 306 11.72 22.70 4.22
CA VAL A 306 13.06 22.86 4.79
C VAL A 306 13.79 24.02 4.14
N GLU A 307 14.64 24.68 4.92
CA GLU A 307 15.56 25.73 4.44
C GLU A 307 17.00 25.37 4.85
N GLY A 308 17.95 25.75 4.00
CA GLY A 308 19.38 25.50 4.18
C GLY A 308 19.93 24.44 3.23
N GLU A 309 21.25 24.27 3.25
CA GLU A 309 21.98 23.39 2.34
C GLU A 309 22.75 22.30 3.10
N GLY A 310 22.94 21.14 2.45
CA GLY A 310 23.71 20.03 2.98
C GLY A 310 23.16 19.49 4.31
N GLU A 311 24.01 19.45 5.34
CA GLU A 311 23.66 18.89 6.66
C GLU A 311 23.00 19.91 7.61
N ASN A 312 22.94 21.18 7.22
CA ASN A 312 22.40 22.28 8.04
C ASN A 312 20.92 22.60 7.71
N GLN A 313 20.20 21.65 7.08
CA GLN A 313 18.79 21.84 6.75
C GLN A 313 17.94 21.91 8.02
N THR A 314 17.09 22.92 8.11
CA THR A 314 16.17 23.12 9.23
C THR A 314 14.73 23.02 8.74
N ILE A 315 13.87 22.34 9.50
CA ILE A 315 12.44 22.34 9.22
C ILE A 315 11.89 23.71 9.60
N LYS A 316 11.20 24.32 8.64
CA LYS A 316 10.56 25.62 8.84
C LYS A 316 9.05 25.54 8.86
N GLY A 317 8.48 24.41 8.44
CA GLY A 317 7.05 24.13 8.54
C GLY A 317 6.63 22.96 7.69
N PHE A 318 5.31 22.80 7.55
CA PHE A 318 4.69 21.74 6.77
C PHE A 318 3.71 22.37 5.78
N VAL A 319 3.85 22.00 4.51
CA VAL A 319 2.93 22.43 3.46
C VAL A 319 1.73 21.49 3.47
N VAL A 320 0.54 22.06 3.31
CA VAL A 320 -0.74 21.35 3.21
C VAL A 320 -1.37 21.69 1.88
N PHE A 321 -1.75 20.67 1.12
CA PHE A 321 -2.41 20.82 -0.16
C PHE A 321 -3.68 19.98 -0.21
N ASP A 322 -4.79 20.62 -0.54
CA ASP A 322 -6.06 19.95 -0.80
C ASP A 322 -6.24 19.76 -2.32
N PRO A 323 -6.13 18.52 -2.82
CA PRO A 323 -6.28 18.26 -4.25
C PRO A 323 -7.74 18.13 -4.72
N PHE A 324 -8.72 18.26 -3.82
CA PHE A 324 -10.15 18.19 -4.13
C PHE A 324 -10.80 19.57 -4.22
N HIS A 325 -10.30 20.54 -3.46
CA HIS A 325 -10.73 21.93 -3.57
C HIS A 325 -9.76 22.71 -4.47
N SER A 326 -10.28 23.28 -5.55
CA SER A 326 -9.53 23.89 -6.66
C SER A 326 -8.81 25.21 -6.33
N SER A 327 -8.43 25.45 -5.08
CA SER A 327 -7.59 26.60 -4.75
C SER A 327 -6.14 26.24 -5.07
N GLU A 328 -5.54 26.94 -6.03
CA GLU A 328 -4.10 26.83 -6.39
C GLU A 328 -3.15 27.34 -5.28
N GLN A 329 -3.64 27.41 -4.04
CA GLN A 329 -2.96 27.88 -2.85
C GLN A 329 -2.76 26.72 -1.88
N CYS A 330 -1.57 26.64 -1.31
CA CYS A 330 -1.28 25.72 -0.21
C CYS A 330 -1.51 26.40 1.14
N HIS A 331 -1.88 25.62 2.16
CA HIS A 331 -1.85 26.05 3.56
C HIS A 331 -0.53 25.63 4.22
N TYR A 332 -0.23 26.25 5.37
CA TYR A 332 1.02 26.04 6.09
C TYR A 332 0.73 25.78 7.55
N ILE A 333 1.40 24.78 8.09
CA ILE A 333 1.40 24.48 9.52
C ILE A 333 2.80 24.80 10.04
N ASP A 334 2.86 25.67 11.05
CA ASP A 334 4.11 26.04 11.70
C ASP A 334 4.65 24.85 12.53
N PRO A 335 5.97 24.70 12.67
CA PRO A 335 6.55 23.63 13.45
C PRO A 335 6.29 23.81 14.95
N PRO A 336 6.41 22.75 15.77
CA PRO A 336 6.38 22.90 17.23
C PRO A 336 7.42 23.92 17.71
N ILE A 337 7.05 24.78 18.66
CA ILE A 337 7.92 25.86 19.17
C ILE A 337 9.23 25.31 19.74
N ASP A 338 9.16 24.19 20.46
CA ASP A 338 10.35 23.55 21.06
C ASP A 338 11.04 22.56 20.12
N LEU A 339 10.69 22.55 18.83
CA LEU A 339 11.34 21.69 17.85
C LEU A 339 12.75 22.21 17.59
N SER A 340 13.74 21.68 18.32
CA SER A 340 15.16 22.01 18.09
C SER A 340 15.63 21.57 16.69
N PRO A 341 15.91 22.50 15.74
CA PRO A 341 16.22 22.15 14.37
C PRO A 341 17.71 21.87 14.15
N GLN A 342 18.60 22.46 14.96
CA GLN A 342 20.03 22.56 14.63
C GLN A 342 20.81 21.26 14.87
N HIS A 343 20.28 20.31 15.63
CA HIS A 343 20.96 19.06 15.94
C HIS A 343 19.99 17.88 16.11
N SER A 344 19.00 17.71 15.23
CA SER A 344 18.09 16.56 15.29
C SER A 344 17.81 15.94 13.93
N VAL A 345 17.51 14.64 13.91
CA VAL A 345 16.95 13.95 12.74
C VAL A 345 15.45 13.91 12.93
N ILE A 346 14.71 14.43 11.96
CA ILE A 346 13.26 14.56 12.05
C ILE A 346 12.62 13.70 10.96
N SER A 347 11.54 13.02 11.32
CA SER A 347 10.71 12.23 10.42
C SER A 347 9.25 12.62 10.62
N PHE A 348 8.49 12.56 9.54
CA PHE A 348 7.11 13.01 9.49
C PHE A 348 6.22 11.89 8.96
N GLY A 349 5.02 11.76 9.52
CA GLY A 349 4.08 10.71 9.14
C GLY A 349 2.71 10.92 9.76
N SER A 350 1.84 9.93 9.62
CA SER A 350 0.49 9.96 10.17
C SER A 350 0.22 8.75 11.06
N PHE A 351 -0.69 8.92 12.02
CA PHE A 351 -1.22 7.90 12.90
C PHE A 351 -2.72 8.13 13.06
N GLN A 352 -3.56 7.19 12.62
CA GLN A 352 -5.03 7.28 12.73
C GLN A 352 -5.58 8.66 12.31
N LYS A 353 -5.18 9.13 11.12
CA LYS A 353 -5.59 10.44 10.57
C LYS A 353 -5.15 11.67 11.39
N ARG A 354 -4.16 11.51 12.27
CA ARG A 354 -3.45 12.60 12.94
C ARG A 354 -2.01 12.67 12.44
N LEU A 355 -1.49 13.87 12.24
CA LEU A 355 -0.10 14.06 11.85
C LEU A 355 0.82 13.93 13.06
N ARG A 356 1.98 13.29 12.86
CA ARG A 356 3.00 13.11 13.89
C ARG A 356 4.40 13.42 13.37
N ILE A 357 5.22 13.94 14.27
CA ILE A 357 6.64 14.15 14.06
C ILE A 357 7.39 13.23 15.02
N PHE A 358 8.37 12.50 14.48
CA PHE A 358 9.36 11.79 15.26
C PHE A 358 10.67 12.56 15.19
N GLN A 359 11.16 13.03 16.33
CA GLN A 359 12.41 13.74 16.45
C GLN A 359 13.41 12.89 17.23
N LYS A 360 14.59 12.72 16.67
CA LYS A 360 15.76 12.11 17.33
C LYS A 360 16.79 13.19 17.56
N SER A 361 17.07 13.56 18.82
CA SER A 361 18.16 14.51 19.10
C SER A 361 19.52 13.86 18.80
N ARG A 362 20.43 14.62 18.18
CA ARG A 362 21.82 14.19 17.97
C ARG A 362 22.54 14.19 19.33
N HIS A 363 23.46 13.25 19.46
CA HIS A 363 24.27 13.05 20.66
C HIS A 363 25.45 14.03 20.63
N SER A 364 25.58 14.90 21.65
CA SER A 364 26.88 15.46 22.03
C SER A 364 27.49 14.56 23.11
N LEU A 365 28.81 14.62 23.34
CA LEU A 365 29.49 13.79 24.35
C LEU A 365 28.91 13.97 25.78
N ASP A 366 28.24 15.11 26.04
CA ASP A 366 27.73 15.51 27.35
C ASP A 366 26.19 15.49 27.51
N GLU A 367 25.41 15.46 26.41
CA GLU A 367 23.94 15.42 26.50
C GLU A 367 23.35 14.03 26.21
N ALA A 368 22.47 13.58 27.10
CA ALA A 368 21.71 12.35 26.90
C ALA A 368 20.71 12.52 25.75
N GLY A 369 21.04 11.98 24.57
CA GLY A 369 20.13 11.97 23.42
C GLY A 369 18.75 11.37 23.73
N SER A 370 17.74 11.77 22.96
CA SER A 370 16.34 11.40 23.20
C SER A 370 15.53 11.25 21.92
N TYR A 371 14.43 10.51 22.04
CA TYR A 371 13.36 10.46 21.07
C TYR A 371 12.17 11.28 21.56
N THR A 372 11.66 12.17 20.72
CA THR A 372 10.49 12.99 21.01
C THR A 372 9.43 12.74 19.95
N ILE A 373 8.18 12.56 20.37
CA ILE A 373 7.03 12.45 19.47
C ILE A 373 6.11 13.64 19.69
N TRP A 374 5.81 14.33 18.60
CA TRP A 374 4.80 15.38 18.56
C TRP A 374 3.59 14.90 17.77
N GLU A 375 2.39 15.25 18.24
CA GLU A 375 1.13 15.00 17.54
C GLU A 375 0.39 16.31 17.33
N LEU A 376 -0.10 16.53 16.12
CA LEU A 376 -0.88 17.72 15.79
C LEU A 376 -2.32 17.54 16.27
N LYS A 377 -2.77 18.44 17.15
CA LYS A 377 -4.16 18.58 17.59
C LYS A 377 -4.82 19.75 16.88
N ASP A 378 -6.15 19.80 16.93
CA ASP A 378 -6.97 20.92 16.44
C ASP A 378 -6.67 21.29 15.00
N TYR A 379 -6.55 20.24 14.17
CA TYR A 379 -6.15 20.34 12.77
C TYR A 379 -6.96 21.35 11.94
N SER A 380 -8.24 21.56 12.28
CA SER A 380 -9.10 22.55 11.62
C SER A 380 -8.79 24.01 11.97
N ASN A 381 -8.19 24.27 13.13
CA ASN A 381 -7.99 25.62 13.68
C ASN A 381 -6.50 25.96 13.69
N SER A 382 -5.86 25.93 12.51
CA SER A 382 -4.40 26.13 12.30
C SER A 382 -3.45 25.09 12.92
N GLY A 383 -3.96 24.20 13.77
CA GLY A 383 -3.24 23.07 14.33
C GLY A 383 -2.25 23.45 15.43
N THR A 384 -2.31 22.76 16.58
CA THR A 384 -1.34 22.93 17.67
C THR A 384 -0.56 21.64 17.90
N TRP A 385 0.77 21.72 17.81
CA TRP A 385 1.63 20.58 18.10
C TRP A 385 1.73 20.33 19.61
N CYS A 386 1.43 19.09 20.02
CA CYS A 386 1.55 18.65 21.39
C CYS A 386 2.63 17.57 21.51
N MET A 387 3.56 17.73 22.45
CA MET A 387 4.52 16.67 22.79
C MET A 387 3.77 15.53 23.49
N LYS A 388 3.86 14.32 22.93
CA LYS A 388 3.24 13.10 23.49
C LYS A 388 4.24 12.28 24.29
N HIS A 389 5.45 12.14 23.75
CA HIS A 389 6.51 11.35 24.35
C HIS A 389 7.83 12.09 24.27
N LYS A 390 8.63 11.95 25.32
CA LYS A 390 10.06 12.24 25.32
C LYS A 390 10.77 11.14 26.10
N VAL A 391 11.58 10.35 25.41
CA VAL A 391 12.26 9.18 25.98
C VAL A 391 13.75 9.36 25.77
N HIS A 392 14.53 9.44 26.86
CA HIS A 392 15.98 9.51 26.75
C HIS A 392 16.54 8.12 26.43
N PHE A 393 17.60 8.09 25.62
CA PHE A 393 18.27 6.86 25.20
C PHE A 393 18.74 6.00 26.37
N LYS A 394 19.12 6.63 27.48
CA LYS A 394 19.52 5.95 28.73
C LYS A 394 18.39 5.19 29.41
N ASP A 395 17.13 5.57 29.15
CA ASP A 395 15.95 5.01 29.80
C ASP A 395 15.32 3.88 28.97
N ILE A 396 15.86 3.60 27.78
CA ILE A 396 15.36 2.55 26.89
C ILE A 396 15.94 1.19 27.31
N VAL A 397 15.07 0.20 27.44
CA VAL A 397 15.41 -1.18 27.84
C VAL A 397 15.23 -2.11 26.66
N LEU A 398 16.21 -2.98 26.40
CA LEU A 398 16.10 -4.04 25.39
C LEU A 398 15.38 -5.26 25.97
N GLU A 399 14.47 -5.85 25.21
CA GLU A 399 13.89 -7.15 25.53
C GLU A 399 14.96 -8.26 25.46
N GLU A 400 14.88 -9.29 26.31
CA GLU A 400 15.96 -10.26 26.53
C GLU A 400 16.42 -11.07 25.28
N LEU A 401 15.64 -11.05 24.20
CA LEU A 401 15.89 -11.79 22.95
C LEU A 401 17.02 -11.21 22.08
N PHE A 402 17.54 -10.02 22.37
CA PHE A 402 18.79 -9.56 21.78
C PHE A 402 19.95 -10.32 22.45
N GLY A 403 20.40 -11.42 21.84
CA GLY A 403 21.47 -12.29 22.37
C GLY A 403 22.74 -11.56 22.87
N ASP A 404 23.70 -12.32 23.42
CA ASP A 404 24.86 -11.83 24.22
C ASP A 404 25.64 -10.61 23.68
N THR A 405 25.54 -10.31 22.38
CA THR A 405 26.08 -9.13 21.69
C THR A 405 25.79 -7.79 22.39
N PHE A 406 24.62 -7.63 23.03
CA PHE A 406 24.17 -6.35 23.63
C PHE A 406 24.01 -6.36 25.16
N LYS A 407 24.34 -7.46 25.84
CA LYS A 407 24.14 -7.62 27.30
C LYS A 407 25.07 -6.76 28.18
N LYS A 408 26.12 -6.14 27.62
CA LYS A 408 27.02 -5.28 28.41
C LYS A 408 26.43 -3.88 28.62
N PRO A 409 26.21 -3.43 29.87
CA PRO A 409 25.74 -2.07 30.15
C PRO A 409 26.71 -1.04 29.56
N GLY A 410 26.17 0.00 28.93
CA GLY A 410 26.92 1.05 28.24
C GLY A 410 27.01 0.92 26.71
N ARG A 411 26.85 -0.28 26.13
CA ARG A 411 26.82 -0.46 24.65
C ARG A 411 25.54 0.06 23.99
N LEU A 412 24.44 0.21 24.73
CA LEU A 412 23.19 0.80 24.20
C LEU A 412 23.41 2.21 23.64
N LYS A 413 24.20 3.05 24.34
CA LYS A 413 24.50 4.42 23.90
C LYS A 413 25.13 4.46 22.49
N LEU A 414 25.90 3.44 22.13
CA LEU A 414 26.55 3.31 20.82
C LEU A 414 25.58 2.88 19.71
N LEU A 415 24.37 2.39 20.03
CA LEU A 415 23.37 1.97 19.05
C LEU A 415 22.66 3.17 18.41
N PHE A 416 22.27 4.13 19.24
CA PHE A 416 21.32 5.17 18.88
C PHE A 416 21.74 6.05 17.71
N PRO A 417 23.02 6.37 17.46
CA PRO A 417 23.43 7.06 16.23
C PRO A 417 22.94 6.35 14.96
N PHE A 418 22.88 5.02 14.98
CA PHE A 418 22.54 4.17 13.84
C PHE A 418 21.08 3.72 13.80
N VAL A 419 20.23 4.24 14.69
CA VAL A 419 18.79 3.99 14.68
C VAL A 419 18.07 5.04 13.84
N ILE A 420 17.23 4.60 12.91
CA ILE A 420 16.45 5.43 11.98
C ILE A 420 14.97 5.12 12.16
N PHE A 421 14.11 6.13 12.08
CA PHE A 421 12.66 5.95 12.12
C PHE A 421 12.16 5.26 10.84
N LEU A 422 11.22 4.32 10.99
CA LEU A 422 10.53 3.67 9.87
C LEU A 422 9.08 4.13 9.76
N ALA A 423 8.27 3.89 10.79
CA ALA A 423 6.85 4.22 10.79
C ALA A 423 6.27 4.29 12.22
N PHE A 424 5.13 4.96 12.38
CA PHE A 424 4.30 4.84 13.57
C PHE A 424 3.48 3.55 13.49
N HIS A 425 3.24 2.86 14.62
CA HIS A 425 2.33 1.72 14.61
C HIS A 425 0.92 2.18 14.23
N PRO A 426 0.20 1.48 13.33
CA PRO A 426 -1.04 2.01 12.76
C PRO A 426 -2.19 2.09 13.77
N ASN A 427 -2.15 1.25 14.82
CA ASN A 427 -3.23 1.11 15.80
C ASN A 427 -2.82 1.38 17.25
N ASP A 428 -1.53 1.48 17.55
CA ASP A 428 -1.02 1.63 18.93
C ASP A 428 -0.26 2.95 18.98
N SER A 429 -0.79 3.90 19.74
CA SER A 429 -0.24 5.25 19.81
C SER A 429 1.14 5.28 20.45
N GLU A 430 1.51 4.26 21.22
CA GLU A 430 2.72 4.22 22.00
C GLU A 430 3.86 3.51 21.26
N ILE A 431 3.61 2.82 20.13
CA ILE A 431 4.63 2.03 19.44
C ILE A 431 5.13 2.76 18.18
N VAL A 432 6.47 2.76 18.02
CA VAL A 432 7.14 3.19 16.79
C VAL A 432 8.04 2.09 16.25
N PHE A 433 8.08 1.95 14.94
CA PHE A 433 9.00 1.05 14.26
C PHE A 433 10.28 1.80 13.89
N LEU A 434 11.40 1.19 14.26
CA LEU A 434 12.74 1.73 14.08
C LEU A 434 13.60 0.71 13.36
N ARG A 435 14.58 1.19 12.61
CA ARG A 435 15.63 0.38 12.02
C ARG A 435 16.93 0.63 12.74
N TYR A 436 17.63 -0.42 13.13
CA TYR A 436 19.02 -0.35 13.57
C TYR A 436 19.95 -0.98 12.52
N ALA A 437 20.98 -0.22 12.11
CA ALA A 437 21.96 -0.62 11.11
C ALA A 437 23.39 -0.47 11.67
N PRO A 438 24.03 -1.53 12.21
CA PRO A 438 25.37 -1.44 12.76
C PRO A 438 26.40 -0.96 11.70
N PRO A 439 27.36 -0.09 12.07
CA PRO A 439 28.30 0.54 11.11
C PRO A 439 29.16 -0.47 10.32
N TYR A 440 29.48 -1.61 10.93
CA TYR A 440 30.28 -2.68 10.32
C TYR A 440 29.52 -3.99 10.16
N GLY A 441 28.24 -4.03 10.52
CA GLY A 441 27.44 -5.24 10.45
C GLY A 441 26.66 -5.35 9.14
N ARG A 442 26.51 -6.58 8.66
CA ARG A 442 25.71 -6.86 7.45
C ARG A 442 24.22 -7.04 7.76
N VAL A 443 23.85 -7.14 9.04
CA VAL A 443 22.47 -7.41 9.47
C VAL A 443 21.81 -6.13 9.94
N ASN A 444 20.59 -5.89 9.48
CA ASN A 444 19.74 -4.80 9.91
C ASN A 444 18.59 -5.35 10.70
N TYR A 445 18.21 -4.60 11.72
CA TYR A 445 17.21 -5.04 12.67
C TYR A 445 16.03 -4.08 12.58
N ILE A 446 14.84 -4.65 12.45
CA ILE A 446 13.58 -3.95 12.58
C ILE A 446 13.16 -4.11 14.03
N LEU A 447 12.94 -2.98 14.68
CA LEU A 447 12.70 -2.87 16.10
C LEU A 447 11.35 -2.21 16.31
N SER A 448 10.60 -2.66 17.31
CA SER A 448 9.46 -1.91 17.83
C SER A 448 9.85 -1.31 19.16
N CYS A 449 9.64 0.00 19.30
CA CYS A 449 9.91 0.73 20.53
C CYS A 449 8.58 1.20 21.11
N ASN A 450 8.23 0.69 22.28
CA ASN A 450 7.10 1.20 23.04
C ASN A 450 7.57 2.42 23.83
N MET A 451 7.09 3.59 23.44
CA MET A 451 7.49 4.91 23.94
C MET A 451 6.96 5.20 25.35
N ARG A 452 5.97 4.44 25.83
CA ARG A 452 5.45 4.53 27.20
C ARG A 452 6.29 3.73 28.18
N THR A 453 6.44 2.44 27.89
CA THR A 453 7.17 1.48 28.72
C THR A 453 8.67 1.55 28.51
N ARG A 454 9.12 2.19 27.41
CA ARG A 454 10.51 2.37 27.00
C ARG A 454 11.18 1.04 26.62
N VAL A 455 10.38 0.03 26.30
CA VAL A 455 10.86 -1.30 25.90
C VAL A 455 11.07 -1.33 24.39
N LEU A 456 12.25 -1.78 23.99
CA LEU A 456 12.66 -2.00 22.61
C LEU A 456 12.70 -3.50 22.31
N LYS A 457 11.88 -3.94 21.36
CA LYS A 457 11.71 -5.35 20.97
C LYS A 457 12.20 -5.60 19.56
N LEU A 458 12.75 -6.78 19.32
CA LEU A 458 13.12 -7.22 17.97
C LEU A 458 11.87 -7.69 17.24
N VAL A 459 11.55 -7.08 16.10
CA VAL A 459 10.45 -7.52 15.23
C VAL A 459 10.99 -8.49 14.20
N ASP A 460 12.10 -8.13 13.55
CA ASP A 460 12.71 -8.93 12.50
C ASP A 460 14.18 -8.53 12.28
N ASN A 461 14.96 -9.40 11.64
CA ASN A 461 16.32 -9.12 11.22
C ASN A 461 16.58 -9.58 9.78
N ASP A 462 17.38 -8.82 9.04
CA ASP A 462 17.71 -9.14 7.65
C ASP A 462 19.16 -8.84 7.33
N LYS A 463 19.81 -9.80 6.65
CA LYS A 463 21.21 -9.71 6.20
C LYS A 463 21.38 -8.89 4.91
N TYR A 464 20.30 -8.56 4.20
CA TYR A 464 20.34 -7.94 2.86
C TYR A 464 19.88 -6.48 2.83
N ILE A 465 19.23 -6.01 3.90
CA ILE A 465 18.62 -4.70 3.97
C ILE A 465 19.67 -3.56 3.96
N ARG A 466 19.81 -2.76 2.89
CA ARG A 466 20.66 -1.55 2.91
C ARG A 466 19.79 -0.30 2.74
N ARG A 467 19.89 0.64 3.68
CA ARG A 467 19.22 1.97 3.77
C ARG A 467 17.73 2.00 3.33
N ILE A 468 16.81 1.97 4.31
CA ILE A 468 15.37 2.26 4.11
C ILE A 468 15.12 3.69 4.61
N PRO A 469 14.70 4.63 3.75
CA PRO A 469 14.07 5.85 4.22
C PRO A 469 12.64 5.54 4.69
N ALA A 470 12.09 6.35 5.60
CA ALA A 470 10.72 6.18 6.08
C ALA A 470 9.68 6.19 4.94
N THR A 471 9.97 6.90 3.84
CA THR A 471 9.14 6.93 2.62
C THR A 471 9.03 5.61 1.87
N SER A 472 9.86 4.62 2.19
CA SER A 472 9.80 3.30 1.56
C SER A 472 9.19 2.24 2.47
N VAL A 473 8.45 2.68 3.50
CA VAL A 473 7.72 1.82 4.44
C VAL A 473 6.23 2.08 4.29
N PHE A 474 5.48 1.07 3.88
CA PHE A 474 4.02 1.13 3.75
C PHE A 474 3.38 0.18 4.76
N LEU A 475 2.43 0.68 5.54
CA LEU A 475 1.68 -0.10 6.51
C LEU A 475 0.28 -0.36 5.95
N LEU A 476 0.06 -1.56 5.43
CA LEU A 476 -1.23 -1.96 4.90
C LEU A 476 -2.12 -2.45 6.04
N VAL A 477 -3.00 -1.57 6.51
CA VAL A 477 -3.94 -1.87 7.58
C VAL A 477 -5.03 -2.78 7.02
N GLN A 478 -5.18 -3.97 7.62
CA GLN A 478 -6.21 -4.91 7.20
C GLN A 478 -7.57 -4.37 7.61
N GLN A 479 -8.35 -3.95 6.62
CA GLN A 479 -9.74 -3.55 6.80
C GLN A 479 -10.61 -4.78 7.10
N LEU A 480 -11.76 -4.56 7.77
CA LEU A 480 -12.74 -5.63 8.01
C LEU A 480 -13.28 -6.21 6.70
N TRP A 481 -13.43 -5.34 5.69
CA TRP A 481 -13.72 -5.70 4.30
C TRP A 481 -12.75 -4.94 3.39
N PRO A 482 -12.25 -5.52 2.29
CA PRO A 482 -11.20 -4.88 1.50
C PRO A 482 -11.71 -3.58 0.88
N THR A 483 -10.86 -2.56 0.81
CA THR A 483 -11.24 -1.32 0.13
C THR A 483 -11.40 -1.61 -1.36
N PRO A 484 -12.57 -1.30 -1.96
CA PRO A 484 -12.79 -1.54 -3.38
C PRO A 484 -11.83 -0.69 -4.22
N VAL A 485 -11.27 -1.28 -5.27
CA VAL A 485 -10.57 -0.48 -6.29
C VAL A 485 -11.64 0.37 -6.99
N PRO A 486 -11.52 1.71 -6.98
CA PRO A 486 -12.59 2.56 -7.51
C PRO A 486 -12.85 2.26 -8.99
N PRO A 487 -14.12 2.09 -9.41
CA PRO A 487 -14.46 1.86 -10.80
C PRO A 487 -14.22 3.14 -11.63
N LEU A 488 -13.87 2.99 -12.90
CA LEU A 488 -13.89 4.11 -13.83
C LEU A 488 -15.34 4.60 -14.01
N PRO A 489 -15.60 5.91 -14.09
CA PRO A 489 -16.93 6.43 -14.39
C PRO A 489 -17.45 5.86 -15.71
N LEU A 490 -18.70 5.37 -15.74
CA LEU A 490 -19.36 4.82 -16.92
C LEU A 490 -19.51 5.85 -18.08
N ASN A 491 -19.40 7.15 -17.80
CA ASN A 491 -19.70 8.22 -18.75
C ASN A 491 -18.57 8.56 -19.75
N ALA A 492 -17.47 7.80 -19.76
CA ALA A 492 -16.32 8.07 -20.64
C ALA A 492 -16.29 7.24 -21.94
N LEU A 493 -17.41 6.62 -22.34
CA LEU A 493 -17.49 5.94 -23.64
C LEU A 493 -18.19 6.84 -24.66
N PRO A 494 -17.52 7.31 -25.73
CA PRO A 494 -18.23 7.72 -26.92
C PRO A 494 -18.95 6.50 -27.47
N ILE A 495 -20.28 6.55 -27.51
CA ILE A 495 -21.11 5.55 -28.19
C ILE A 495 -20.84 5.71 -29.68
N SER A 496 -19.82 5.04 -30.21
CA SER A 496 -19.75 4.70 -31.62
C SER A 496 -19.99 3.20 -31.76
N ASN A 497 -21.09 2.87 -32.42
CA ASN A 497 -21.45 1.51 -32.77
C ASN A 497 -20.43 0.94 -33.76
N SER A 498 -19.38 0.29 -33.25
CA SER A 498 -18.66 -0.75 -34.00
C SER A 498 -17.78 -1.55 -33.04
N LYS A 499 -18.13 -2.84 -32.86
CA LYS A 499 -17.41 -3.89 -32.12
C LYS A 499 -17.16 -3.63 -30.63
N LEU A 500 -17.88 -4.39 -29.80
CA LEU A 500 -17.63 -4.57 -28.38
C LEU A 500 -16.22 -5.15 -28.14
N ASP A 501 -15.24 -4.27 -27.99
CA ASP A 501 -14.04 -4.59 -27.23
C ASP A 501 -14.38 -4.45 -25.75
N CYS A 502 -14.62 -5.59 -25.10
CA CYS A 502 -14.87 -5.70 -23.67
C CYS A 502 -13.67 -5.14 -22.87
N ILE A 503 -13.82 -3.93 -22.32
CA ILE A 503 -12.85 -3.33 -21.39
C ILE A 503 -12.85 -4.14 -20.10
N GLY A 504 -11.70 -4.76 -19.82
CA GLY A 504 -11.53 -5.80 -18.82
C GLY A 504 -11.56 -5.32 -17.37
N LEU A 505 -12.69 -5.54 -16.70
CA LEU A 505 -12.68 -6.11 -15.36
C LEU A 505 -12.32 -7.61 -15.49
N ARG A 506 -11.04 -7.92 -15.71
CA ARG A 506 -10.57 -9.32 -15.70
C ARG A 506 -10.43 -9.77 -14.25
N ILE A 507 -11.47 -10.39 -13.70
CA ILE A 507 -11.36 -11.29 -12.56
C ILE A 507 -10.49 -12.47 -13.03
N TYR A 508 -9.20 -12.47 -12.67
CA TYR A 508 -8.32 -13.59 -12.95
C TYR A 508 -8.60 -14.70 -11.93
N ASN A 509 -9.36 -15.72 -12.34
CA ASN A 509 -9.47 -16.99 -11.63
C ASN A 509 -8.11 -17.69 -11.67
N SER A 510 -7.28 -17.53 -10.64
CA SER A 510 -5.99 -18.23 -10.53
C SER A 510 -6.02 -19.34 -9.46
N TRP A 511 -6.98 -20.27 -9.52
CA TRP A 511 -6.93 -21.50 -8.70
C TRP A 511 -7.60 -22.67 -9.45
N ALA A 512 -7.12 -22.95 -10.66
CA ALA A 512 -7.34 -24.23 -11.32
C ALA A 512 -6.25 -24.42 -12.39
N SER A 513 -5.11 -24.99 -12.01
CA SER A 513 -4.22 -25.82 -12.85
C SER A 513 -2.80 -25.87 -12.26
N SER A 514 -2.62 -26.67 -11.22
CA SER A 514 -1.31 -27.26 -10.92
C SER A 514 -1.20 -28.58 -11.70
N THR A 515 -1.03 -28.51 -13.01
CA THR A 515 -0.44 -29.59 -13.84
C THR A 515 -0.46 -29.19 -15.31
N LEU A 516 0.63 -29.55 -16.00
CA LEU A 516 0.91 -29.49 -17.44
C LEU A 516 1.47 -28.17 -17.96
N GLN A 517 2.82 -28.13 -17.95
CA GLN A 517 3.62 -27.49 -18.98
C GLN A 517 3.11 -27.90 -20.37
N HIS A 518 2.90 -26.93 -21.25
CA HIS A 518 3.49 -26.96 -22.58
C HIS A 518 3.45 -25.56 -23.19
N ASP A 519 4.57 -25.21 -23.82
CA ASP A 519 4.78 -24.04 -24.66
C ASP A 519 3.71 -23.92 -25.74
N ASP A 520 3.30 -22.69 -26.06
CA ASP A 520 3.22 -22.26 -27.46
C ASP A 520 3.18 -20.73 -27.56
N LEU A 521 4.19 -20.22 -28.27
CA LEU A 521 4.26 -18.89 -28.83
C LEU A 521 3.13 -18.73 -29.86
N LEU A 522 2.35 -17.66 -29.76
CA LEU A 522 1.72 -17.10 -30.95
C LEU A 522 1.65 -15.57 -30.88
N ILE A 523 2.41 -15.01 -31.80
CA ILE A 523 2.47 -13.62 -32.24
C ILE A 523 1.13 -13.28 -32.90
N CYS A 524 0.51 -12.18 -32.47
CA CYS A 524 -0.25 -11.24 -33.30
C CYS A 524 -0.33 -9.89 -32.56
#